data_AF-A0A428ZH85-F1
#
_entry.id   AF-A0A428ZH85-F1
#
_cell.length_a   1.000
_cell.length_b   1.000
_cell.length_c   1.000
_cell.angle_alpha   90.00
_cell.angle_beta   90.00
_cell.angle_gamma   90.00
#
_symmetry.space_group_name_H-M   'P 1'
#
loop_
_entity.id
_entity.type
_entity.pdbx_description
1 polymer ?
#
loop_
_entity_poly.entity_id
_entity_poly.type
_entity_poly.pdbx_seq_one_letter_code
_entity_poly.pdbx_strand_id
1 'polypeptide(L)'
;MRAVEIENWALSVLDRVQQGLPIEDSRVELKANWIKANHAARRIAGHCSASAGDKILWLIGVDENTGITGADHQDMATWWPEVAAQFDEQSPGFHDLALTYNDHVVVALVFETDRVPFVVRNPAHGQQGGSGGPVEREVPWREGTSIRSAKHSDLVRLLVPAADLPRLELQKATAEL
;
A
#
# COMPACT_ATOMS: atom_id res chain seq x y z
N MET A 1 4.09 -9.18 -9.49
CA MET A 1 3.72 -8.51 -10.77
C MET A 1 4.99 -8.36 -11.60
N ARG A 2 4.97 -8.30 -12.94
CA ARG A 2 6.22 -8.11 -13.72
C ARG A 2 6.65 -6.64 -13.71
N ALA A 3 7.94 -6.37 -13.89
CA ALA A 3 8.48 -5.00 -13.89
C ALA A 3 7.75 -4.07 -14.88
N VAL A 4 7.48 -4.54 -16.10
CA VAL A 4 6.76 -3.77 -17.13
C VAL A 4 5.32 -3.41 -16.73
N GLU A 5 4.67 -4.26 -15.93
CA GLU A 5 3.31 -3.99 -15.43
C GLU A 5 3.34 -2.94 -14.33
N ILE A 6 4.41 -2.93 -13.50
CA ILE A 6 4.64 -1.92 -12.47
C ILE A 6 4.91 -0.57 -13.13
N GLU A 7 5.79 -0.56 -14.13
CA GLU A 7 6.14 0.63 -14.89
C GLU A 7 4.90 1.25 -15.54
N ASN A 8 4.10 0.46 -16.25
CA ASN A 8 2.87 0.94 -16.88
C ASN A 8 1.87 1.50 -15.86
N TRP A 9 1.71 0.85 -14.70
CA TRP A 9 0.84 1.36 -13.65
C TRP A 9 1.36 2.69 -13.12
N ALA A 10 2.66 2.78 -12.81
CA ALA A 10 3.29 4.01 -12.34
C ALA A 10 3.16 5.15 -13.36
N LEU A 11 3.50 4.92 -14.63
CA LEU A 11 3.39 5.92 -15.71
C LEU A 11 1.95 6.43 -15.86
N SER A 12 0.95 5.54 -15.82
CA SER A 12 -0.46 5.94 -15.93
C SER A 12 -0.90 6.89 -14.80
N VAL A 13 -0.35 6.72 -13.60
CA VAL A 13 -0.63 7.60 -12.46
C VAL A 13 0.14 8.91 -12.63
N LEU A 14 1.40 8.86 -13.03
CA LEU A 14 2.23 10.04 -13.27
C LEU A 14 1.65 10.95 -14.36
N ASP A 15 1.15 10.38 -15.46
CA ASP A 15 0.50 11.14 -16.53
C ASP A 15 -0.74 11.89 -16.02
N ARG A 16 -1.51 11.28 -15.11
CA ARG A 16 -2.67 11.94 -14.50
C ARG A 16 -2.25 13.07 -13.57
N VAL A 17 -1.23 12.84 -12.74
CA VAL A 17 -0.66 13.88 -11.86
C VAL A 17 -0.13 15.06 -12.68
N GLN A 18 0.61 14.79 -13.75
CA GLN A 18 1.15 15.80 -14.66
C GLN A 18 0.04 16.65 -15.31
N GLN A 19 -1.12 16.05 -15.58
CA GLN A 19 -2.29 16.73 -16.13
C GLN A 19 -3.16 17.43 -15.07
N GLY A 20 -2.79 17.35 -13.78
CA GLY A 20 -3.60 17.88 -12.68
C GLY A 20 -4.94 17.18 -12.50
N LEU A 21 -5.06 15.93 -12.96
CA LEU A 21 -6.26 15.13 -12.81
C LEU A 21 -6.31 14.50 -11.41
N PRO A 22 -7.49 14.40 -10.78
CA PRO A 22 -7.63 13.76 -9.47
C PRO A 22 -7.22 12.29 -9.53
N ILE A 23 -6.58 11.78 -8.47
CA ILE A 23 -6.16 10.37 -8.34
C ILE A 23 -7.16 9.62 -7.45
N GLU A 24 -8.31 9.27 -8.03
CA GLU A 24 -9.36 8.48 -7.37
C GLU A 24 -9.06 6.97 -7.39
N ASP A 25 -7.86 6.55 -6.97
CA ASP A 25 -7.53 5.12 -6.81
C ASP A 25 -7.13 4.86 -5.36
N SER A 26 -7.98 4.13 -4.63
CA SER A 26 -7.74 3.76 -3.25
C SER A 26 -6.51 2.86 -3.06
N ARG A 27 -5.98 2.28 -4.14
CA ARG A 27 -4.77 1.42 -4.15
C ARG A 27 -3.50 2.21 -4.38
N VAL A 28 -3.59 3.52 -4.66
CA VAL A 28 -2.42 4.38 -4.94
C VAL A 28 -2.14 5.28 -3.74
N GLU A 29 -0.88 5.37 -3.35
CA GLU A 29 -0.39 6.33 -2.36
C GLU A 29 0.72 7.18 -2.97
N LEU A 30 0.56 8.49 -2.93
CA LEU A 30 1.58 9.45 -3.36
C LEU A 30 2.35 9.99 -2.16
N LYS A 31 3.68 10.08 -2.30
CA LYS A 31 4.57 10.68 -1.31
C LYS A 31 5.65 11.50 -2.00
N ALA A 32 5.76 12.80 -1.66
CA ALA A 32 6.86 13.63 -2.12
C ALA A 32 8.21 13.03 -1.71
N ASN A 33 8.31 12.60 -0.45
CA ASN A 33 9.54 12.13 0.17
C ASN A 33 9.34 10.82 0.92
N TRP A 34 10.44 10.13 1.16
CA TRP A 34 10.50 9.00 2.08
C TRP A 34 10.03 9.42 3.48
N ILE A 35 9.04 8.71 4.00
CA ILE A 35 8.51 8.97 5.34
C ILE A 35 9.24 8.10 6.37
N LYS A 36 9.29 8.58 7.62
CA LYS A 36 9.92 7.87 8.74
C LYS A 36 9.39 6.43 8.87
N ALA A 37 10.29 5.50 9.18
CA ALA A 37 10.01 4.06 9.15
C ALA A 37 8.79 3.62 9.96
N ASN A 38 8.62 4.14 11.18
CA ASN A 38 7.45 3.86 12.03
C ASN A 38 6.13 4.35 11.41
N HIS A 39 6.13 5.52 10.77
CA HIS A 39 4.97 6.05 10.07
C HIS A 39 4.71 5.30 8.76
N ALA A 40 5.76 4.91 8.04
CA ALA A 40 5.69 4.10 6.83
C ALA A 40 5.04 2.75 7.10
N ALA A 41 5.58 1.99 8.06
CA ALA A 41 5.09 0.66 8.40
C ALA A 41 3.61 0.69 8.77
N ARG A 42 3.19 1.62 9.63
CA ARG A 42 1.79 1.80 10.01
C ARG A 42 0.88 2.11 8.81
N ARG A 43 1.33 2.97 7.88
CA ARG A 43 0.57 3.33 6.68
C ARG A 43 0.50 2.18 5.68
N ILE A 44 1.62 1.49 5.44
CA ILE A 44 1.69 0.33 4.54
C ILE A 44 0.76 -0.77 5.06
N ALA A 45 0.90 -1.14 6.34
CA ALA A 45 0.05 -2.15 6.97
C ALA A 45 -1.45 -1.79 6.88
N GLY A 46 -1.79 -0.51 7.12
CA GLY A 46 -3.17 -0.05 7.03
C GLY A 46 -3.73 -0.03 5.62
N HIS A 47 -2.90 0.34 4.65
CA HIS A 47 -3.25 0.33 3.23
C HIS A 47 -3.45 -1.12 2.76
N CYS A 48 -2.48 -2.02 3.00
CA CYS A 48 -2.60 -3.43 2.65
C CYS A 48 -3.86 -4.07 3.25
N SER A 49 -4.11 -3.85 4.55
CA SER A 49 -5.26 -4.45 5.25
C SER A 49 -6.60 -4.01 4.66
N ALA A 50 -6.70 -2.78 4.15
CA ALA A 50 -7.93 -2.26 3.56
C ALA A 50 -8.14 -2.67 2.08
N SER A 51 -7.10 -3.20 1.41
CA SER A 51 -7.12 -3.48 -0.04
C SER A 51 -7.64 -4.86 -0.42
N ALA A 52 -8.14 -5.67 0.54
CA ALA A 52 -8.87 -6.91 0.28
C ALA A 52 -8.20 -7.92 -0.68
N GLY A 53 -6.86 -7.99 -0.67
CA GLY A 53 -6.08 -8.90 -1.54
C GLY A 53 -5.61 -8.27 -2.86
N ASP A 54 -6.06 -7.05 -3.19
CA ASP A 54 -5.49 -6.29 -4.30
C ASP A 54 -4.12 -5.72 -3.93
N LYS A 55 -3.20 -5.71 -4.90
CA LYS A 55 -1.91 -5.03 -4.76
C LYS A 55 -2.13 -3.52 -4.62
N ILE A 56 -1.21 -2.87 -3.91
CA ILE A 56 -1.19 -1.42 -3.76
C ILE A 56 0.10 -0.83 -4.32
N LEU A 57 0.01 0.36 -4.90
CA LEU A 57 1.12 1.10 -5.47
C LEU A 57 1.43 2.32 -4.60
N TRP A 58 2.69 2.48 -4.22
CA TRP A 58 3.20 3.72 -3.67
C TRP A 58 4.16 4.36 -4.68
N LEU A 59 4.01 5.67 -4.91
CA LEU A 59 4.94 6.45 -5.71
C LEU A 59 5.65 7.46 -4.82
N ILE A 60 6.97 7.32 -4.74
CA ILE A 60 7.86 8.24 -4.01
C ILE A 60 8.44 9.25 -5.01
N GLY A 61 8.47 10.52 -4.63
CA GLY A 61 8.81 11.64 -5.51
C GLY A 61 7.60 12.26 -6.20
N VAL A 62 6.40 12.02 -5.67
CA VAL A 62 5.14 12.50 -6.26
C VAL A 62 4.22 13.02 -5.16
N ASP A 63 3.67 14.20 -5.35
CA ASP A 63 2.71 14.84 -4.47
C ASP A 63 1.48 15.27 -5.24
N GLU A 64 0.30 15.10 -4.64
CA GLU A 64 -0.97 15.39 -5.31
C GLU A 64 -1.16 16.89 -5.59
N ASN A 65 -0.57 17.76 -4.76
CA ASN A 65 -0.77 19.21 -4.88
C ASN A 65 0.35 19.87 -5.70
N THR A 66 1.59 19.41 -5.50
CA THR A 66 2.79 20.01 -6.12
C THR A 66 3.26 19.25 -7.36
N GLY A 67 2.71 18.07 -7.64
CA GLY A 67 3.02 17.27 -8.81
C GLY A 67 4.24 16.37 -8.62
N ILE A 68 5.03 16.22 -9.66
CA ILE A 68 6.18 15.31 -9.68
C ILE A 68 7.40 16.07 -9.17
N THR A 69 7.88 15.71 -7.99
CA THR A 69 8.99 16.40 -7.30
C THR A 69 10.33 15.67 -7.47
N GLY A 70 10.27 14.37 -7.76
CA GLY A 70 11.43 13.47 -7.72
C GLY A 70 11.70 12.95 -6.31
N ALA A 71 12.20 11.72 -6.23
CA ALA A 71 12.58 11.05 -5.00
C ALA A 71 14.01 11.42 -4.61
N ASP A 72 14.20 11.78 -3.35
CA ASP A 72 15.53 11.99 -2.78
C ASP A 72 16.36 10.70 -2.83
N HIS A 73 17.69 10.89 -2.80
CA HIS A 73 18.68 9.81 -2.72
C HIS A 73 18.68 9.17 -1.33
N GLN A 74 17.59 8.49 -0.99
CA GLN A 74 17.55 7.56 0.13
C GLN A 74 17.59 6.14 -0.45
N ASP A 75 18.54 5.36 0.04
CA ASP A 75 18.73 3.99 -0.41
C ASP A 75 17.61 3.09 0.14
N MET A 76 16.85 2.46 -0.76
CA MET A 76 15.85 1.44 -0.44
C MET A 76 16.43 0.35 0.47
N ALA A 77 17.69 -0.02 0.25
CA ALA A 77 18.39 -1.03 1.03
C ALA A 77 18.62 -0.59 2.49
N THR A 78 18.53 0.71 2.78
CA THR A 78 18.60 1.24 4.15
C THR A 78 17.20 1.48 4.73
N TRP A 79 16.30 2.10 3.95
CA TRP A 79 14.97 2.46 4.44
C TRP A 79 14.08 1.24 4.71
N TRP A 80 14.05 0.25 3.81
CA TRP A 80 13.14 -0.88 3.96
C TRP A 80 13.43 -1.75 5.20
N PRO A 81 14.69 -2.10 5.53
CA PRO A 81 14.97 -2.82 6.79
C PRO A 81 14.44 -2.12 8.04
N GLU A 82 14.51 -0.79 8.11
CA GLU A 82 13.97 -0.03 9.24
C GLU A 82 12.44 -0.10 9.31
N VAL A 83 11.78 -0.05 8.14
CA VAL A 83 10.32 -0.20 8.00
C VAL A 83 9.89 -1.61 8.40
N ALA A 84 10.56 -2.62 7.86
CA ALA A 84 10.29 -4.03 8.13
C ALA A 84 10.44 -4.36 9.63
N ALA A 85 11.43 -3.77 10.30
CA ALA A 85 11.64 -3.95 11.75
C ALA A 85 10.50 -3.41 12.64
N GLN A 86 9.55 -2.65 12.08
CA GLN A 86 8.36 -2.19 12.80
C GLN A 86 7.20 -3.20 12.73
N PHE A 87 7.27 -4.20 11.86
CA PHE A 87 6.30 -5.29 11.83
C PHE A 87 6.64 -6.25 12.96
N ASP A 88 5.61 -6.76 13.64
CA ASP A 88 5.80 -7.69 14.76
C ASP A 88 6.24 -9.09 14.27
N GLU A 89 5.75 -9.46 13.08
CA GLU A 89 6.08 -10.69 12.39
C GLU A 89 6.61 -10.36 10.98
N GLN A 90 5.96 -10.87 9.94
CA GLN A 90 6.37 -10.67 8.56
C GLN A 90 5.84 -9.36 7.99
N SER A 91 6.71 -8.59 7.35
CA SER A 91 6.32 -7.44 6.55
C SER A 91 5.74 -7.87 5.18
N PRO A 92 4.96 -7.00 4.52
CA PRO A 92 4.46 -7.28 3.18
C PRO A 92 5.60 -7.54 2.19
N GLY A 93 5.41 -8.50 1.30
CA GLY A 93 6.25 -8.62 0.11
C GLY A 93 6.04 -7.41 -0.80
N PHE A 94 7.06 -6.99 -1.53
CA PHE A 94 6.93 -5.91 -2.50
C PHE A 94 7.89 -6.06 -3.67
N HIS A 95 7.60 -5.31 -4.72
CA HIS A 95 8.49 -5.06 -5.84
C HIS A 95 8.78 -3.57 -5.93
N ASP A 96 10.04 -3.21 -6.12
CA ASP A 96 10.45 -1.83 -6.38
C ASP A 96 10.92 -1.62 -7.81
N LEU A 97 10.68 -0.41 -8.32
CA LEU A 97 11.18 0.04 -9.62
C LEU A 97 11.47 1.54 -9.55
N ALA A 98 12.71 1.92 -9.78
CA ALA A 98 13.07 3.31 -10.06
C ALA A 98 12.88 3.60 -11.54
N LEU A 99 12.19 4.69 -11.86
CA LEU A 99 11.93 5.12 -13.23
C LEU A 99 12.15 6.63 -13.38
N THR A 100 12.49 7.07 -14.59
CA THR A 100 12.68 8.49 -14.90
C THR A 100 11.44 9.03 -15.61
N TYR A 101 10.91 10.16 -15.14
CA TYR A 101 9.78 10.86 -15.73
C TYR A 101 10.06 12.36 -15.74
N ASN A 102 10.11 12.98 -16.93
CA ASN A 102 10.43 14.40 -17.11
C ASN A 102 11.64 14.87 -16.28
N ASP A 103 12.76 14.16 -16.40
CA ASP A 103 14.02 14.41 -15.67
C ASP A 103 13.99 14.20 -14.14
N HIS A 104 12.85 13.77 -13.57
CA HIS A 104 12.74 13.37 -12.18
C HIS A 104 12.85 11.84 -12.04
N VAL A 105 13.55 11.38 -11.00
CA VAL A 105 13.53 9.97 -10.60
C VAL A 105 12.34 9.74 -9.67
N VAL A 106 11.47 8.80 -10.00
CA VAL A 106 10.35 8.35 -9.17
C VAL A 106 10.58 6.90 -8.78
N VAL A 107 10.25 6.54 -7.54
CA VAL A 107 10.34 5.14 -7.08
C VAL A 107 8.94 4.59 -6.89
N ALA A 108 8.62 3.54 -7.65
CA ALA A 108 7.39 2.78 -7.53
C ALA A 108 7.59 1.58 -6.61
N LEU A 109 6.72 1.44 -5.61
CA LEU A 109 6.69 0.28 -4.70
C LEU A 109 5.33 -0.38 -4.80
N VAL A 110 5.31 -1.64 -5.25
CA VAL A 110 4.08 -2.42 -5.34
C VAL A 110 4.08 -3.47 -4.24
N PHE A 111 3.20 -3.30 -3.26
CA PHE A 111 3.07 -4.23 -2.14
C PHE A 111 2.04 -5.31 -2.43
N GLU A 112 2.39 -6.52 -2.02
CA GLU A 112 1.50 -7.68 -1.97
C GLU A 112 0.66 -7.61 -0.69
N THR A 113 -0.61 -8.01 -0.78
CA THR A 113 -1.59 -7.90 0.31
C THR A 113 -2.21 -9.25 0.67
N ASP A 114 -1.58 -10.34 0.23
CA ASP A 114 -2.01 -11.72 0.40
C ASP A 114 -1.94 -12.23 1.85
N ARG A 115 -1.10 -11.60 2.68
CA ARG A 115 -0.83 -12.01 4.07
C ARG A 115 -1.46 -11.11 5.13
N VAL A 116 -2.45 -10.30 4.75
CA VAL A 116 -3.18 -9.46 5.71
C VAL A 116 -3.94 -10.34 6.73
N PRO A 117 -4.12 -9.86 7.98
CA PRO A 117 -3.71 -8.55 8.51
C PRO A 117 -2.22 -8.48 8.89
N PHE A 118 -1.66 -7.27 8.83
CA PHE A 118 -0.30 -7.00 9.33
C PHE A 118 -0.33 -6.31 10.70
N VAL A 119 0.43 -6.84 11.66
CA VAL A 119 0.60 -6.27 13.00
C VAL A 119 1.87 -5.43 13.05
N VAL A 120 1.77 -4.20 13.57
CA VAL A 120 2.91 -3.27 13.68
C VAL A 120 3.06 -2.70 15.08
N ARG A 121 4.26 -2.20 15.40
CA ARG A 121 4.52 -1.37 16.57
C ARG A 121 3.67 -0.10 16.52
N ASN A 122 2.92 0.16 17.58
CA ASN A 122 2.13 1.38 17.68
C ASN A 122 3.08 2.57 17.99
N PRO A 123 3.19 3.57 17.09
CA PRO A 123 4.09 4.71 17.31
C PRO A 123 3.72 5.56 18.52
N ALA A 124 2.46 5.49 18.99
CA ALA A 124 1.99 6.20 20.17
C ALA A 124 2.24 5.44 21.49
N HIS A 125 2.73 4.20 21.44
CA HIS A 125 3.00 3.41 22.64
C HIS A 125 3.98 4.13 23.59
N GLY A 126 3.60 4.27 24.85
CA GLY A 126 4.45 4.87 25.89
C GLY A 126 4.69 6.37 25.76
N GLN A 127 4.04 7.07 24.82
CA GLN A 127 4.14 8.53 24.72
C GLN A 127 3.35 9.22 25.85
N GLN A 128 3.94 10.23 26.47
CA GLN A 128 3.26 11.07 27.46
C GLN A 128 2.47 12.20 26.74
N GLY A 129 1.26 12.53 27.19
CA GLY A 129 0.50 13.70 26.68
C GLY A 129 -0.86 13.43 26.01
N GLY A 130 -1.53 12.32 26.32
CA GLY A 130 -2.95 12.10 25.96
C GLY A 130 -3.20 11.43 24.61
N SER A 131 -2.20 11.38 23.72
CA SER A 131 -2.25 10.57 22.47
C SER A 131 -1.63 9.17 22.62
N GLY A 132 -0.84 8.95 23.68
CA GLY A 132 -0.18 7.67 23.95
C GLY A 132 -0.96 6.78 24.92
N GLY A 133 -0.89 5.47 24.69
CA GLY A 133 -1.57 4.46 25.50
C GLY A 133 -0.70 3.22 25.71
N PRO A 134 -1.17 2.25 26.51
CA PRO A 134 -0.43 1.02 26.82
C PRO A 134 -0.40 0.03 25.65
N VAL A 135 -1.06 0.36 24.53
CA VAL A 135 -1.17 -0.53 23.38
C VAL A 135 0.14 -0.50 22.59
N GLU A 136 0.93 -1.56 22.72
CA GLU A 136 2.24 -1.71 22.09
C GLU A 136 2.17 -2.09 20.58
N ARG A 137 1.10 -2.80 20.21
CA ARG A 137 0.88 -3.34 18.87
C ARG A 137 -0.54 -3.05 18.40
N GLU A 138 -0.68 -2.81 17.11
CA GLU A 138 -1.98 -2.64 16.47
C GLU A 138 -1.99 -3.29 15.09
N VAL A 139 -3.21 -3.61 14.61
CA VAL A 139 -3.48 -3.84 13.19
C VAL A 139 -3.99 -2.53 12.63
N PRO A 140 -3.22 -1.79 11.80
CA PRO A 140 -3.69 -0.57 11.20
C PRO A 140 -4.72 -0.87 10.10
N TRP A 141 -5.60 0.09 9.86
CA TRP A 141 -6.64 0.03 8.84
C TRP A 141 -6.81 1.39 8.18
N ARG A 142 -6.83 1.41 6.85
CA ARG A 142 -7.07 2.64 6.08
C ARG A 142 -8.57 2.88 5.91
N GLU A 143 -8.99 4.10 6.21
CA GLU A 143 -10.34 4.60 5.97
C GLU A 143 -10.22 5.95 5.24
N GLY A 144 -10.51 5.94 3.92
CA GLY A 144 -10.18 7.05 3.03
C GLY A 144 -8.67 7.32 2.99
N THR A 145 -8.24 8.51 3.39
CA THR A 145 -6.82 8.89 3.52
C THR A 145 -6.27 8.77 4.95
N SER A 146 -7.13 8.41 5.90
CA SER A 146 -6.78 8.29 7.32
C SER A 146 -6.39 6.86 7.72
N ILE A 147 -5.51 6.74 8.72
CA ILE A 147 -5.10 5.45 9.30
C ILE A 147 -5.52 5.38 10.76
N ARG A 148 -6.32 4.37 11.08
CA ARG A 148 -6.79 4.04 12.44
C ARG A 148 -6.47 2.58 12.77
N SER A 149 -6.64 2.16 14.01
CA SER A 149 -6.59 0.72 14.34
C SER A 149 -7.83 0.02 13.79
N ALA A 150 -7.69 -1.25 13.40
CA ALA A 150 -8.77 -2.11 12.93
C ALA A 150 -9.80 -2.35 14.04
N LYS A 151 -11.08 -2.34 13.67
CA LYS A 151 -12.19 -2.75 14.52
C LYS A 151 -12.44 -4.25 14.33
N HIS A 152 -13.20 -4.85 15.26
CA HIS A 152 -13.67 -6.23 15.12
C HIS A 152 -14.30 -6.50 13.74
N SER A 153 -15.17 -5.61 13.26
CA SER A 153 -15.81 -5.74 11.94
C SER A 153 -14.83 -5.77 10.77
N ASP A 154 -13.71 -5.06 10.87
CA ASP A 154 -12.70 -5.03 9.82
C ASP A 154 -11.95 -6.37 9.77
N LEU A 155 -11.57 -6.88 10.95
CA LEU A 155 -10.89 -8.17 11.07
C LEU A 155 -11.78 -9.33 10.61
N VAL A 156 -13.07 -9.31 10.96
CA VAL A 156 -14.02 -10.33 10.49
C VAL A 156 -14.15 -10.32 8.96
N ARG A 157 -14.12 -9.14 8.33
CA ARG A 157 -14.17 -9.04 6.86
C ARG A 157 -12.97 -9.69 6.17
N LEU A 158 -11.80 -9.72 6.81
CA LEU A 158 -10.63 -10.45 6.29
C LEU A 158 -10.80 -11.97 6.35
N LEU A 159 -11.60 -12.48 7.31
CA LEU A 159 -11.83 -13.90 7.49
C LEU A 159 -12.95 -14.45 6.59
N VAL A 160 -13.78 -13.59 6.03
CA VAL A 160 -14.75 -14.00 5.01
C VAL A 160 -13.94 -14.35 3.77
N PRO A 161 -14.01 -15.60 3.28
CA PRO A 161 -13.31 -15.96 2.05
C PRO A 161 -13.72 -14.95 0.97
N ALA A 162 -12.73 -14.32 0.34
CA ALA A 162 -12.92 -13.80 -1.01
C ALA A 162 -13.22 -15.04 -1.85
N ALA A 163 -14.49 -15.42 -1.92
CA ALA A 163 -14.92 -16.60 -2.63
C ALA A 163 -14.61 -16.33 -4.11
N ASP A 164 -13.48 -16.86 -4.57
CA ASP A 164 -13.27 -17.06 -5.99
C ASP A 164 -14.40 -17.99 -6.43
N LEU A 165 -15.41 -17.41 -7.08
CA LEU A 165 -16.40 -18.20 -7.77
C LEU A 165 -15.62 -19.08 -8.75
N PRO A 166 -15.77 -20.43 -8.67
CA PRO A 166 -15.07 -21.30 -9.59
C PRO A 166 -15.39 -20.85 -11.02
N ARG A 167 -14.35 -20.68 -11.84
CA ARG A 167 -14.54 -20.39 -13.26
C ARG A 167 -15.23 -21.59 -13.89
N LEU A 168 -16.52 -21.44 -14.17
CA LEU A 168 -17.30 -22.41 -14.94
C LEU A 168 -16.94 -22.25 -16.41
N GLU A 169 -16.28 -23.25 -16.97
CA GLU A 169 -16.10 -23.37 -18.41
C GLU A 169 -17.21 -24.27 -18.98
N LEU A 170 -18.11 -23.68 -19.78
CA LEU A 170 -19.20 -24.42 -20.42
C LEU A 170 -18.69 -25.09 -21.70
N GLN A 171 -18.26 -26.36 -21.60
CA GLN A 171 -17.66 -27.05 -22.74
C GLN A 171 -18.64 -27.43 -23.85
N LYS A 172 -19.89 -27.78 -23.52
CA LYS A 172 -20.92 -28.11 -24.51
C LYS A 172 -22.31 -28.04 -23.88
N ALA A 173 -23.27 -27.49 -24.63
CA ALA A 173 -24.70 -27.58 -24.35
C ALA A 173 -25.41 -28.21 -25.55
N THR A 174 -26.34 -29.12 -25.29
CA THR A 174 -27.22 -29.73 -26.31
C THR A 174 -28.64 -29.75 -25.78
N ALA A 175 -29.59 -29.38 -26.63
CA ALA A 175 -31.02 -29.47 -26.37
C ALA A 175 -31.66 -30.30 -27.50
N GLU A 176 -32.52 -31.23 -27.12
CA GLU A 176 -33.34 -32.01 -28.05
C GLU A 176 -34.78 -31.50 -27.95
N LEU A 177 -35.41 -31.30 -29.11
CA LEU A 177 -36.79 -30.86 -29.28
C LEU A 177 -37.72 -32.04 -29.55
#